data_AF-A0A7K4S8D3-F1
#
_entry.id   AF-A0A7K4S8D3-F1
#
_cell.length_a   1.000
_cell.length_b   1.000
_cell.length_c   1.000
_cell.angle_alpha   90.00
_cell.angle_beta   90.00
_cell.angle_gamma   90.00
#
_symmetry.space_group_name_H-M   'P 1'
#
loop_
_entity.id
_entity.type
_entity.pdbx_description
1 polymer ?
#
loop_
_entity_poly.entity_id
_entity_poly.type
_entity_poly.pdbx_seq_one_letter_code
_entity_poly.pdbx_strand_id
1 'polypeptide(L)'
;GKLIGIELCQGAGRMDHSRHEETFESGWSDDLDPADDDEDKRFYSMMEQLGAAHMFEDPREIRDLWARLRKERPELLSNFEEFLLRVSSYVREVNHEKESMEQALKRKETDHDREVRCLYEEMEQQIKAERERLICQEALRRDRSKLLQKELRSKEQELEKILYRQKKLEHQLQSLNSEQLETRVQNERLRHLNENLLEELEKSKWELEVVKGQLQKLQKEAQLEQEQKDRDVYRVSKNMRKEKQSLLRQLELL
;
A
#
# COMPACT_ATOMS: atom_id res chain seq x y z
N GLY A 1 -5.22 -52.02 6.79
CA GLY A 1 -5.41 -53.50 6.75
C GLY A 1 -4.48 -54.10 7.79
N LYS A 2 -4.89 -55.06 8.64
CA LYS A 2 -5.16 -56.48 8.28
C LYS A 2 -3.98 -57.01 7.44
N LEU A 3 -3.11 -57.93 7.89
CA LEU A 3 -3.27 -59.29 8.45
C LEU A 3 -1.97 -59.65 9.22
N ILE A 4 -1.98 -60.27 10.42
CA ILE A 4 -2.11 -61.72 10.69
C ILE A 4 -1.01 -62.51 9.93
N GLY A 5 0.04 -63.06 10.53
CA GLY A 5 0.06 -64.04 11.64
C GLY A 5 -0.22 -65.45 11.09
N ILE A 6 0.66 -66.43 11.28
CA ILE A 6 0.49 -67.91 11.24
C ILE A 6 1.91 -68.50 11.27
N GLU A 7 2.43 -68.91 12.42
CA GLU A 7 2.19 -70.16 13.16
C GLU A 7 2.96 -71.37 12.59
N LEU A 8 4.04 -71.71 13.32
CA LEU A 8 4.47 -73.08 13.57
C LEU A 8 3.36 -73.85 14.31
N CYS A 9 3.13 -75.09 13.89
CA CYS A 9 2.63 -76.27 14.63
C CYS A 9 2.53 -77.40 13.58
N GLN A 10 2.68 -78.71 13.81
CA GLN A 10 2.93 -79.61 14.95
C GLN A 10 2.93 -81.04 14.37
N GLY A 11 3.41 -82.01 15.14
CA GLY A 11 2.96 -83.42 15.05
C GLY A 11 4.07 -84.38 14.59
N ALA A 12 4.77 -85.14 15.45
CA ALA A 12 4.37 -86.11 16.49
C ALA A 12 3.89 -87.47 15.95
N GLY A 13 4.56 -88.54 16.42
CA GLY A 13 4.19 -89.95 16.29
C GLY A 13 5.06 -90.70 15.28
N ARG A 14 5.52 -91.94 15.50
CA ARG A 14 5.28 -92.93 16.55
C ARG A 14 6.27 -94.10 16.32
N MET A 15 6.69 -94.76 17.39
CA MET A 15 7.62 -95.89 17.41
C MET A 15 7.06 -97.20 16.80
N ASP A 16 8.01 -97.99 16.31
CA ASP A 16 8.16 -99.45 16.27
C ASP A 16 7.19 -100.33 15.46
N HIS A 17 7.76 -100.95 14.42
CA HIS A 17 7.55 -102.36 14.14
C HIS A 17 8.89 -103.09 13.97
N SER A 18 9.10 -104.03 14.88
CA SER A 18 10.06 -105.13 14.87
C SER A 18 10.09 -105.87 13.53
N ARG A 19 11.29 -106.10 12.99
CA ARG A 19 11.65 -107.38 12.38
C ARG A 19 13.16 -107.62 12.43
N HIS A 20 13.52 -108.59 13.25
CA HIS A 20 14.84 -109.20 13.33
C HIS A 20 15.08 -110.11 12.11
N GLU A 21 16.36 -110.19 11.75
CA GLU A 21 17.03 -111.17 10.88
C GLU A 21 16.84 -111.02 9.35
N GLU A 22 17.92 -110.59 8.68
CA GLU A 22 18.78 -111.46 7.86
C GLU A 22 19.99 -110.65 7.31
N THR A 23 21.17 -110.98 7.81
CA THR A 23 22.44 -111.20 7.08
C THR A 23 22.78 -110.31 5.86
N PHE A 24 23.67 -109.33 6.02
CA PHE A 24 24.97 -109.21 5.31
C PHE A 24 25.65 -107.87 5.62
N GLU A 25 26.90 -107.92 6.10
CA GLU A 25 27.83 -106.80 6.03
C GLU A 25 28.09 -106.46 4.55
N SER A 26 27.70 -105.26 4.15
CA SER A 26 28.35 -104.50 3.08
C SER A 26 28.50 -103.10 3.66
N GLY A 27 29.70 -102.63 4.00
CA GLY A 27 30.86 -102.61 3.09
C GLY A 27 30.78 -101.30 2.31
N TRP A 28 31.01 -100.19 3.01
CA TRP A 28 31.49 -98.88 2.57
C TRP A 28 31.50 -98.60 1.06
N SER A 29 30.69 -97.63 0.61
CA SER A 29 30.98 -96.87 -0.60
C SER A 29 31.51 -95.51 -0.20
N ASP A 30 32.84 -95.43 -0.07
CA ASP A 30 33.64 -94.21 -0.07
C ASP A 30 34.85 -94.48 -0.98
N ASP A 31 34.60 -94.63 -2.28
CA ASP A 31 35.63 -94.67 -3.31
C ASP A 31 35.70 -93.28 -3.96
N LEU A 32 36.32 -92.33 -3.27
CA LEU A 32 36.98 -91.19 -3.90
C LEU A 32 38.45 -91.55 -4.07
N ASP A 33 38.89 -91.76 -5.31
CA ASP A 33 40.28 -92.06 -5.64
C ASP A 33 41.16 -90.84 -5.28
N PRO A 34 42.10 -90.94 -4.32
CA PRO A 34 42.92 -89.81 -3.87
C PRO A 34 43.82 -89.22 -4.97
N ALA A 35 43.96 -89.87 -6.12
CA ALA A 35 44.68 -89.36 -7.28
C ALA A 35 43.95 -88.20 -8.02
N ASP A 36 42.61 -88.18 -8.01
CA ASP A 36 41.79 -87.14 -8.67
C ASP A 36 41.81 -85.83 -7.87
N ASP A 37 41.77 -85.94 -6.53
CA ASP A 37 41.86 -84.82 -5.59
C ASP A 37 43.21 -84.06 -5.71
N ASP A 38 44.29 -84.78 -6.02
CA ASP A 38 45.60 -84.19 -6.26
C ASP A 38 45.73 -83.49 -7.64
N GLU A 39 45.04 -83.98 -8.68
CA GLU A 39 44.97 -83.32 -9.99
C GLU A 39 44.12 -82.04 -9.92
N ASP A 40 43.00 -82.09 -9.21
CA ASP A 40 42.13 -80.95 -8.97
C ASP A 40 42.86 -79.84 -8.20
N LYS A 41 43.59 -80.16 -7.12
CA LYS A 41 44.42 -79.17 -6.40
C LYS A 41 45.42 -78.48 -7.30
N ARG A 42 46.11 -79.23 -8.18
CA ARG A 42 47.09 -78.67 -9.12
C ARG A 42 46.43 -77.72 -10.13
N PHE A 43 45.26 -78.07 -10.63
CA PHE A 43 44.48 -77.21 -11.53
C PHE A 43 44.06 -75.92 -10.82
N TYR A 44 43.49 -76.01 -9.62
CA TYR A 44 43.04 -74.82 -8.88
C TYR A 44 44.21 -73.91 -8.49
N SER A 45 45.35 -74.45 -8.07
CA SER A 45 46.56 -73.64 -7.82
C SER A 45 47.06 -72.93 -9.07
N MET A 46 47.03 -73.58 -10.24
CA MET A 46 47.38 -72.94 -11.51
C MET A 46 46.38 -71.82 -11.86
N MET A 47 45.08 -72.07 -11.73
CA MET A 47 44.04 -71.06 -11.95
C MET A 47 44.17 -69.85 -11.01
N GLU A 48 44.61 -70.07 -9.77
CA GLU A 48 44.91 -69.01 -8.80
C GLU A 48 46.15 -68.21 -9.22
N GLN A 49 47.22 -68.87 -9.66
CA GLN A 49 48.44 -68.21 -10.17
C GLN A 49 48.18 -67.37 -11.42
N LEU A 50 47.31 -67.83 -12.32
CA LEU A 50 46.88 -67.07 -13.50
C LEU A 50 45.84 -65.99 -13.15
N GLY A 51 45.37 -65.94 -11.90
CA GLY A 51 44.32 -65.02 -11.45
C GLY A 51 42.99 -65.22 -12.17
N ALA A 52 42.69 -66.46 -12.57
CA ALA A 52 41.50 -66.89 -13.30
C ALA A 52 40.51 -67.71 -12.44
N ALA A 53 40.84 -67.96 -11.17
CA ALA A 53 40.08 -68.83 -10.27
C ALA A 53 38.56 -68.53 -10.15
N HIS A 54 38.16 -67.27 -10.34
CA HIS A 54 36.76 -66.81 -10.22
C HIS A 54 36.20 -66.24 -11.53
N MET A 55 36.88 -66.45 -12.66
CA MET A 55 36.48 -65.87 -13.94
C MET A 55 35.40 -66.64 -14.68
N PHE A 56 35.33 -67.95 -14.44
CA PHE A 56 34.43 -68.86 -15.14
C PHE A 56 33.40 -69.39 -14.15
N GLU A 57 32.12 -69.29 -14.50
CA GLU A 57 31.01 -69.80 -13.68
C GLU A 57 31.06 -71.33 -13.57
N ASP A 58 31.54 -72.02 -14.61
CA ASP A 58 31.85 -73.45 -14.59
C ASP A 58 33.24 -73.73 -15.21
N PRO A 59 34.27 -74.04 -14.39
CA PRO A 59 35.61 -74.34 -14.89
C PRO A 59 35.78 -75.79 -15.35
N ARG A 60 34.73 -76.64 -15.33
CA ARG A 60 34.84 -78.08 -15.68
C ARG A 60 35.44 -78.33 -17.05
N GLU A 61 34.99 -77.60 -18.08
CA GLU A 61 35.49 -77.80 -19.45
C GLU A 61 36.98 -77.43 -19.57
N ILE A 62 37.39 -76.39 -18.85
CA ILE A 62 38.78 -75.90 -18.82
C ILE A 62 39.66 -76.89 -18.05
N ARG A 63 39.14 -77.43 -16.95
CA ARG A 63 39.79 -78.47 -16.15
C ARG A 63 39.99 -79.75 -16.96
N ASP A 64 38.95 -80.22 -17.63
CA ASP A 64 39.00 -81.44 -18.44
C ASP A 64 39.97 -81.27 -19.63
N LEU A 65 40.00 -80.09 -20.25
CA LEU A 65 40.97 -79.76 -21.30
C LEU A 65 42.41 -79.70 -20.76
N TRP A 66 42.62 -79.06 -19.61
CA TRP A 66 43.94 -78.99 -18.96
C TRP A 66 44.47 -80.38 -18.58
N ALA A 67 43.62 -81.24 -18.01
CA ALA A 67 43.96 -82.62 -17.66
C ALA A 67 44.30 -83.47 -18.90
N ARG A 68 43.54 -83.33 -20.00
CA ARG A 68 43.83 -84.01 -21.27
C ARG A 68 45.12 -83.51 -21.92
N LEU A 69 45.34 -82.19 -21.97
CA LEU A 69 46.56 -81.60 -22.52
C LEU A 69 47.80 -82.08 -21.75
N ARG A 70 47.72 -82.17 -20.43
CA ARG A 70 48.81 -82.68 -19.59
C ARG A 70 49.14 -84.16 -19.84
N LYS A 71 48.14 -85.00 -20.14
CA LYS A 71 48.29 -86.45 -20.39
C LYS A 71 48.69 -86.78 -21.82
N GLU A 72 48.12 -86.09 -22.80
CA GLU A 72 48.22 -86.44 -24.23
C GLU A 72 49.20 -85.56 -25.02
N ARG A 73 49.36 -84.28 -24.64
CA ARG A 73 50.17 -83.28 -25.40
C ARG A 73 50.81 -82.24 -24.47
N PRO A 74 51.78 -82.64 -23.63
CA PRO A 74 52.39 -81.76 -22.64
C PRO A 74 53.06 -80.51 -23.25
N GLU A 75 53.52 -80.59 -24.51
CA GLU A 75 54.12 -79.46 -25.24
C GLU A 75 53.16 -78.29 -25.52
N LEU A 76 51.84 -78.52 -25.48
CA LEU A 76 50.82 -77.48 -25.68
C LEU A 76 50.33 -76.84 -24.38
N LEU A 77 50.67 -77.41 -23.22
CA LEU A 77 50.18 -76.97 -21.92
C LEU A 77 50.60 -75.52 -21.61
N SER A 78 51.85 -75.17 -21.88
CA SER A 78 52.37 -73.81 -21.66
C SER A 78 51.66 -72.76 -22.52
N ASN A 79 51.32 -73.09 -23.77
CA ASN A 79 50.59 -72.17 -24.65
C ASN A 79 49.16 -71.96 -24.18
N PHE A 80 48.53 -73.01 -23.64
CA PHE A 80 47.20 -72.94 -23.06
C PHE A 80 47.17 -72.11 -21.77
N GLU A 81 48.14 -72.30 -20.88
CA GLU A 81 48.29 -71.49 -19.66
C GLU A 81 48.59 -70.02 -19.99
N GLU A 82 49.42 -69.74 -21.00
CA GLU A 82 49.66 -68.36 -21.48
C GLU A 82 48.38 -67.75 -22.08
N PHE A 83 47.59 -68.52 -22.82
CA PHE A 83 46.30 -68.07 -23.33
C PHE A 83 45.33 -67.73 -22.17
N LEU A 84 45.21 -68.61 -21.18
CA LEU A 84 44.40 -68.35 -19.98
C LEU A 84 44.89 -67.12 -19.23
N LEU A 85 46.20 -66.90 -19.12
CA LEU A 85 46.78 -65.71 -18.51
C LEU A 85 46.39 -64.42 -19.26
N ARG A 86 46.42 -64.45 -20.60
CA ARG A 86 46.06 -63.29 -21.42
C ARG A 86 44.57 -62.98 -21.36
N VAL A 87 43.73 -64.02 -21.40
CA VAL A 87 42.28 -63.86 -21.23
C VAL A 87 41.98 -63.35 -19.83
N SER A 88 42.69 -63.84 -18.81
CA SER A 88 42.49 -63.41 -17.42
C SER A 88 42.92 -61.98 -17.15
N SER A 89 44.05 -61.56 -17.71
CA SER A 89 44.48 -60.16 -17.63
C SER A 89 43.49 -59.25 -18.35
N TYR A 90 43.05 -59.60 -19.57
CA TYR A 90 42.13 -58.78 -20.35
C TYR A 90 40.78 -58.60 -19.66
N VAL A 91 40.17 -59.68 -19.14
CA VAL A 91 38.90 -59.59 -18.42
C VAL A 91 39.04 -58.72 -17.16
N ARG A 92 40.16 -58.84 -16.44
CA ARG A 92 40.43 -58.02 -15.25
C ARG A 92 40.58 -56.55 -15.59
N GLU A 93 41.29 -56.23 -16.67
CA GLU A 93 41.46 -54.85 -17.16
C GLU A 93 40.11 -54.23 -17.54
N VAL A 94 39.30 -54.95 -18.35
CA VAL A 94 37.95 -54.47 -18.74
C VAL A 94 37.04 -54.28 -17.53
N ASN A 95 37.08 -55.18 -16.54
CA ASN A 95 36.32 -55.03 -15.31
C ASN A 95 36.80 -53.81 -14.50
N HIS A 96 38.11 -53.60 -14.42
CA HIS A 96 38.66 -52.41 -13.76
C HIS A 96 38.27 -51.11 -14.45
N GLU A 97 38.31 -51.07 -15.80
CA GLU A 97 37.85 -49.93 -16.58
C GLU A 97 36.35 -49.67 -16.38
N LYS A 98 35.53 -50.72 -16.38
CA LYS A 98 34.10 -50.63 -16.07
C LYS A 98 33.87 -50.02 -14.68
N GLU A 99 34.54 -50.54 -13.64
CA GLU A 99 34.42 -50.01 -12.28
C GLU A 99 34.86 -48.54 -12.19
N SER A 100 35.96 -48.18 -12.87
CA SER A 100 36.44 -46.80 -12.94
C SER A 100 35.41 -45.87 -13.60
N MET A 101 34.81 -46.29 -14.72
CA MET A 101 33.74 -45.56 -15.39
C MET A 101 32.49 -45.43 -14.51
N GLU A 102 32.06 -46.51 -13.86
CA GLU A 102 30.93 -46.47 -12.92
C GLU A 102 31.18 -45.50 -11.76
N GLN A 103 32.38 -45.47 -11.21
CA GLN A 103 32.74 -44.50 -10.18
C GLN A 103 32.76 -43.07 -10.71
N ALA A 104 33.25 -42.84 -11.93
CA ALA A 104 33.22 -41.52 -12.56
C ALA A 104 31.78 -41.04 -12.79
N LEU A 105 30.89 -41.92 -13.24
CA LEU A 105 29.47 -41.62 -13.40
C LEU A 105 28.79 -41.31 -12.06
N LYS A 106 29.04 -42.11 -11.02
CA LYS A 106 28.51 -41.83 -9.67
C LYS A 106 28.97 -40.48 -9.14
N ARG A 107 30.24 -40.11 -9.32
CA ARG A 107 30.74 -38.78 -8.94
C ARG A 107 30.01 -37.68 -9.70
N LYS A 108 29.86 -37.85 -11.02
CA LYS A 108 29.12 -36.92 -11.87
C LYS A 108 27.68 -36.78 -11.42
N GLU A 109 26.96 -37.87 -11.17
CA GLU A 109 25.59 -37.83 -10.65
C GLU A 109 25.52 -37.02 -9.35
N THR A 110 26.40 -37.29 -8.39
CA THR A 110 26.42 -36.56 -7.11
C THR A 110 26.76 -35.07 -7.25
N ASP A 111 27.63 -34.72 -8.21
CA ASP A 111 27.99 -33.33 -8.50
C ASP A 111 26.79 -32.58 -9.10
N HIS A 112 26.08 -33.19 -10.07
CA HIS A 112 24.87 -32.60 -10.66
C HIS A 112 23.76 -32.48 -9.61
N ASP A 113 23.55 -33.49 -8.76
CA ASP A 113 22.57 -33.43 -7.67
C ASP A 113 22.88 -32.30 -6.68
N ARG A 114 24.17 -32.02 -6.45
CA ARG A 114 24.60 -30.89 -5.62
C ARG A 114 24.32 -29.56 -6.31
N GLU A 115 24.67 -29.42 -7.59
CA GLU A 115 24.46 -28.21 -8.36
C GLU A 115 22.96 -27.86 -8.45
N VAL A 116 22.12 -28.85 -8.76
CA VAL A 116 20.66 -28.69 -8.79
C VAL A 116 20.14 -28.21 -7.44
N ARG A 117 20.58 -28.82 -6.33
CA ARG A 117 20.18 -28.37 -4.98
C ARG A 117 20.62 -26.93 -4.70
N CYS A 118 21.87 -26.58 -5.01
CA CYS A 118 22.37 -25.22 -4.83
C CYS A 118 21.54 -24.21 -5.64
N LEU A 119 21.20 -24.51 -6.90
CA LEU A 119 20.36 -23.64 -7.72
C LEU A 119 18.96 -23.45 -7.13
N TYR A 120 18.34 -24.50 -6.59
CA TYR A 120 17.06 -24.38 -5.89
C TYR A 120 17.15 -23.52 -4.63
N GLU A 121 18.21 -23.70 -3.83
CA GLU A 121 18.44 -22.92 -2.62
C GLU A 121 18.66 -21.43 -2.96
N GLU A 122 19.48 -21.13 -3.97
CA GLU A 122 19.72 -19.76 -4.46
C GLU A 122 18.44 -19.11 -4.95
N MET A 123 17.65 -19.82 -5.75
CA MET A 123 16.36 -19.33 -6.24
C MET A 123 15.38 -19.07 -5.10
N GLU A 124 15.33 -19.96 -4.10
CA GLU A 124 14.45 -19.77 -2.93
C GLU A 124 14.88 -18.53 -2.12
N GLN A 125 16.19 -18.33 -1.93
CA GLN A 125 16.72 -17.14 -1.27
C GLN A 125 16.40 -15.87 -2.05
N GLN A 126 16.54 -15.88 -3.37
CA GLN A 126 16.16 -14.74 -4.22
C GLN A 126 14.67 -14.43 -4.12
N ILE A 127 13.80 -15.44 -4.18
CA ILE A 127 12.35 -15.26 -4.04
C ILE A 127 12.02 -14.67 -2.66
N LYS A 128 12.67 -15.14 -1.58
CA LYS A 128 12.49 -14.59 -0.23
C LYS A 128 12.91 -13.12 -0.16
N ALA A 129 14.10 -12.79 -0.66
CA ALA A 129 14.61 -11.42 -0.67
C ALA A 129 13.72 -10.46 -1.48
N GLU A 130 13.26 -10.87 -2.65
CA GLU A 130 12.35 -10.08 -3.49
C GLU A 130 10.99 -9.86 -2.81
N ARG A 131 10.44 -10.89 -2.15
CA ARG A 131 9.20 -10.78 -1.37
C ARG A 131 9.35 -9.78 -0.22
N GLU A 132 10.43 -9.88 0.56
CA GLU A 132 10.71 -8.96 1.66
C GLU A 132 10.88 -7.52 1.16
N ARG A 133 11.62 -7.33 0.06
CA ARG A 133 11.80 -6.01 -0.58
C ARG A 133 10.45 -5.40 -0.98
N LEU A 134 9.57 -6.19 -1.60
CA LEU A 134 8.23 -5.74 -1.99
C LEU A 134 7.40 -5.35 -0.76
N ILE A 135 7.40 -6.16 0.30
CA ILE A 135 6.68 -5.86 1.54
C ILE A 135 7.16 -4.53 2.14
N CYS A 136 8.47 -4.33 2.24
CA CYS A 136 9.06 -3.09 2.74
C CYS A 136 8.66 -1.89 1.86
N GLN A 137 8.74 -2.03 0.54
CA GLN A 137 8.36 -0.98 -0.40
C GLN A 137 6.88 -0.62 -0.28
N GLU A 138 5.99 -1.61 -0.18
CA GLU A 138 4.57 -1.36 0.00
C GLU A 138 4.26 -0.71 1.34
N ALA A 139 4.94 -1.10 2.43
CA ALA A 139 4.80 -0.47 3.74
C ALA A 139 5.16 1.03 3.66
N LEU A 140 6.30 1.36 3.06
CA LEU A 140 6.73 2.74 2.81
C LEU A 140 5.71 3.51 1.96
N ARG A 141 5.18 2.89 0.90
CA ARG A 141 4.15 3.49 0.05
C ARG A 141 2.86 3.76 0.83
N ARG A 142 2.42 2.81 1.67
CA ARG A 142 1.25 2.96 2.53
C ARG A 142 1.45 4.10 3.53
N ASP A 143 2.62 4.19 4.15
CA ASP A 143 2.89 5.24 5.14
C ASP A 143 2.98 6.63 4.51
N ARG A 144 3.62 6.75 3.34
CA ARG A 144 3.59 7.99 2.53
C ARG A 144 2.15 8.38 2.17
N SER A 145 1.33 7.42 1.74
CA SER A 145 -0.08 7.67 1.43
C SER A 145 -0.87 8.15 2.65
N LYS A 146 -0.65 7.56 3.83
CA LYS A 146 -1.30 7.99 5.08
C LYS A 146 -0.88 9.41 5.46
N LEU A 147 0.39 9.77 5.32
CA LEU A 147 0.88 11.11 5.60
C LEU A 147 0.23 12.15 4.70
N LEU A 148 0.21 11.89 3.38
CA LEU A 148 -0.44 12.76 2.41
C LEU A 148 -1.94 12.89 2.68
N GLN A 149 -2.61 11.81 3.09
CA GLN A 149 -4.03 11.88 3.44
C GLN A 149 -4.29 12.73 4.69
N LYS A 150 -3.40 12.69 5.69
CA LYS A 150 -3.50 13.57 6.87
C LYS A 150 -3.28 15.03 6.49
N GLU A 151 -2.29 15.31 5.66
CA GLU A 151 -2.01 16.66 5.18
C GLU A 151 -3.19 17.21 4.36
N LEU A 152 -3.73 16.40 3.45
CA LEU A 152 -4.92 16.76 2.67
C LEU A 152 -6.09 17.12 3.58
N ARG A 153 -6.40 16.28 4.59
CA ARG A 153 -7.46 16.57 5.57
C ARG A 153 -7.22 17.85 6.35
N SER A 154 -5.97 18.13 6.73
CA SER A 154 -5.62 19.40 7.40
C SER A 154 -5.90 20.60 6.48
N LYS A 155 -5.51 20.49 5.21
CA LYS A 155 -5.74 21.53 4.20
C LYS A 155 -7.22 21.74 3.89
N GLU A 156 -8.00 20.67 3.80
CA GLU A 156 -9.46 20.74 3.66
C GLU A 156 -10.09 21.49 4.85
N GLN A 157 -9.70 21.18 6.08
CA GLN A 157 -10.18 21.89 7.28
C GLN A 157 -9.74 23.37 7.32
N GLU A 158 -8.52 23.68 6.88
CA GLU A 158 -8.05 25.06 6.73
C GLU A 158 -8.90 25.83 5.71
N LEU A 159 -9.20 25.21 4.56
CA LEU A 159 -10.05 25.79 3.53
C LEU A 159 -11.48 26.03 4.03
N GLU A 160 -12.08 25.09 4.74
CA GLU A 160 -13.40 25.26 5.35
C GLU A 160 -13.44 26.45 6.32
N LYS A 161 -12.41 26.62 7.16
CA LYS A 161 -12.29 27.77 8.07
C LYS A 161 -12.18 29.09 7.30
N ILE A 162 -11.41 29.11 6.21
CA ILE A 162 -11.27 30.31 5.36
C ILE A 162 -12.61 30.64 4.70
N LEU A 163 -13.30 29.65 4.11
CA LEU A 163 -14.61 29.84 3.50
C LEU A 163 -15.65 30.34 4.50
N TYR A 164 -15.65 29.81 5.71
CA TYR A 164 -16.52 30.31 6.78
C TYR A 164 -16.26 31.78 7.10
N ARG A 165 -14.98 32.17 7.26
CA ARG A 165 -14.59 33.56 7.50
C ARG A 165 -14.96 34.48 6.34
N GLN A 166 -14.74 34.03 5.10
CA GLN A 166 -15.12 34.76 3.90
C GLN A 166 -16.63 35.05 3.90
N LYS A 167 -17.46 34.01 4.08
CA LYS A 167 -18.91 34.19 4.17
C LYS A 167 -19.31 35.18 5.26
N LYS A 168 -18.69 35.10 6.44
CA LYS A 168 -18.96 36.04 7.53
C LYS A 168 -18.63 37.48 7.13
N LEU A 169 -17.48 37.71 6.50
CA LEU A 169 -17.07 39.04 6.02
C LEU A 169 -17.99 39.55 4.91
N GLU A 170 -18.44 38.69 4.00
CA GLU A 170 -19.41 39.04 2.95
C GLU A 170 -20.74 39.50 3.55
N HIS A 171 -21.26 38.81 4.58
CA HIS A 171 -22.47 39.25 5.28
C HIS A 171 -22.29 40.60 5.98
N GLN A 172 -21.12 40.81 6.61
CA GLN A 172 -20.82 42.09 7.26
C GLN A 172 -20.74 43.24 6.25
N LEU A 173 -20.11 43.01 5.10
CA LEU A 173 -20.05 43.99 4.01
C LEU A 173 -21.44 44.33 3.46
N GLN A 174 -22.32 43.32 3.31
CA GLN A 174 -23.69 43.53 2.87
C GLN A 174 -24.48 44.38 3.87
N SER A 175 -24.40 44.08 5.17
CA SER A 175 -25.07 44.86 6.23
C SER A 175 -24.61 46.32 6.24
N LEU A 176 -23.29 46.53 6.18
CA LEU A 176 -22.72 47.88 6.17
C LEU A 176 -23.16 48.66 4.93
N ASN A 177 -23.25 48.00 3.77
CA ASN A 177 -23.70 48.64 2.54
C ASN A 177 -25.18 49.02 2.61
N SER A 178 -26.04 48.18 3.21
CA SER A 178 -27.45 48.55 3.44
C SER A 178 -27.59 49.72 4.40
N GLU A 179 -26.85 49.72 5.51
CA GLU A 179 -26.85 50.83 6.48
C GLU A 179 -26.33 52.13 5.84
N GLN A 180 -25.29 52.04 5.01
CA GLN A 180 -24.77 53.17 4.26
C GLN A 180 -25.80 53.72 3.27
N LEU A 181 -26.55 52.85 2.58
CA LEU A 181 -27.61 53.27 1.67
C LEU A 181 -28.75 53.95 2.42
N GLU A 182 -29.20 53.40 3.54
CA GLU A 182 -30.23 54.00 4.40
C GLU A 182 -29.80 55.38 4.90
N THR A 183 -28.54 55.50 5.36
CA THR A 183 -27.96 56.77 5.81
C THR A 183 -27.92 57.79 4.68
N ARG A 184 -27.60 57.39 3.44
CA ARG A 184 -27.63 58.28 2.26
C ARG A 184 -29.04 58.79 1.98
N VAL A 185 -30.03 57.90 1.98
CA VAL A 185 -31.44 58.26 1.76
C VAL A 185 -31.95 59.20 2.84
N GLN A 186 -31.61 58.96 4.12
CA GLN A 186 -31.98 59.86 5.21
C GLN A 186 -31.33 61.24 5.08
N ASN A 187 -30.05 61.31 4.70
CA ASN A 187 -29.37 62.58 4.45
C ASN A 187 -30.01 63.36 3.29
N GLU A 188 -30.42 62.69 2.21
CA GLU A 188 -31.15 63.32 1.11
C GLU A 188 -32.49 63.89 1.56
N ARG A 189 -33.26 63.13 2.36
CA ARG A 189 -34.52 63.61 2.95
C ARG A 189 -34.32 64.84 3.84
N LEU A 190 -33.30 64.82 4.71
CA LEU A 190 -32.97 65.96 5.57
C LEU A 190 -32.55 67.18 4.76
N ARG A 191 -31.81 66.98 3.66
CA ARG A 191 -31.43 68.07 2.74
C ARG A 191 -32.68 68.72 2.15
N HIS A 192 -33.60 67.93 1.60
CA HIS A 192 -34.86 68.45 1.05
C HIS A 192 -35.73 69.15 2.10
N LEU A 193 -35.80 68.62 3.33
CA LEU A 193 -36.53 69.29 4.41
C LEU A 193 -35.89 70.63 4.78
N ASN A 194 -34.56 70.69 4.86
CA ASN A 194 -33.84 71.94 5.11
C ASN A 194 -34.05 72.95 3.99
N GLU A 195 -34.02 72.53 2.72
CA GLU A 195 -34.34 73.36 1.56
C GLU A 195 -35.75 73.96 1.69
N ASN A 196 -36.76 73.12 1.96
CA ASN A 196 -38.14 73.57 2.15
C ASN A 196 -38.28 74.56 3.33
N LEU A 197 -37.62 74.30 4.46
CA LEU A 197 -37.66 75.19 5.62
C LEU A 197 -37.00 76.54 5.32
N LEU A 198 -35.92 76.57 4.53
CA LEU A 198 -35.30 77.80 4.08
C LEU A 198 -36.25 78.59 3.16
N GLU A 199 -36.92 77.92 2.22
CA GLU A 199 -37.91 78.56 1.36
C GLU A 199 -39.09 79.15 2.16
N GLU A 200 -39.64 78.42 3.13
CA GLU A 200 -40.71 78.92 4.01
C GLU A 200 -40.24 80.09 4.88
N LEU A 201 -39.01 80.04 5.39
CA LEU A 201 -38.42 81.14 6.13
C LEU A 201 -38.25 82.39 5.25
N GLU A 202 -37.84 82.23 3.99
CA GLU A 202 -37.74 83.33 3.03
C GLU A 202 -39.11 83.92 2.69
N LYS A 203 -40.13 83.09 2.47
CA LYS A 203 -41.52 83.54 2.28
C LYS A 203 -42.01 84.34 3.47
N SER A 204 -41.86 83.82 4.69
CA SER A 204 -42.28 84.50 5.91
C SER A 204 -41.53 85.82 6.13
N LYS A 205 -40.21 85.87 5.84
CA LYS A 205 -39.43 87.12 5.87
C LYS A 205 -39.98 88.15 4.87
N TRP A 206 -40.31 87.72 3.66
CA TRP A 206 -40.86 88.60 2.64
C TRP A 206 -42.24 89.15 3.05
N GLU A 207 -43.13 88.28 3.53
CA GLU A 207 -44.44 88.66 4.07
C GLU A 207 -44.32 89.65 5.24
N LEU A 208 -43.38 89.41 6.16
CA LEU A 208 -43.11 90.31 7.29
C LEU A 208 -42.68 91.70 6.81
N GLU A 209 -41.81 91.78 5.81
CA GLU A 209 -41.35 93.06 5.25
C GLU A 209 -42.50 93.81 4.56
N VAL A 210 -43.40 93.09 3.87
CA VAL A 210 -44.63 93.66 3.28
C VAL A 210 -45.54 94.25 4.37
N VAL A 211 -45.83 93.50 5.44
CA VAL A 211 -46.67 93.95 6.56
C VAL A 211 -46.03 95.14 7.28
N LYS A 212 -44.72 95.10 7.51
CA LYS A 212 -43.97 96.22 8.09
C LYS A 212 -44.06 97.47 7.21
N GLY A 213 -43.96 97.33 5.89
CA GLY A 213 -44.15 98.42 4.94
C GLY A 213 -45.57 98.99 4.97
N GLN A 214 -46.60 98.15 5.11
CA GLN A 214 -47.99 98.58 5.27
C GLN A 214 -48.20 99.32 6.60
N LEU A 215 -47.65 98.80 7.71
CA LEU A 215 -47.72 99.44 9.02
C LEU A 215 -47.09 100.84 9.00
N GLN A 216 -45.95 101.00 8.33
CA GLN A 216 -45.31 102.31 8.15
C GLN A 216 -46.19 103.29 7.37
N LYS A 217 -46.93 102.82 6.36
CA LYS A 217 -47.89 103.68 5.62
C LYS A 217 -49.04 104.12 6.52
N LEU A 218 -49.69 103.19 7.22
CA LEU A 218 -50.76 103.49 8.16
C LEU A 218 -50.29 104.43 9.28
N GLN A 219 -49.06 104.27 9.77
CA GLN A 219 -48.49 105.16 10.78
C GLN A 219 -48.30 106.59 10.24
N LYS A 220 -47.84 106.75 9.00
CA LYS A 220 -47.73 108.07 8.34
C LYS A 220 -49.11 108.70 8.12
N GLU A 221 -50.09 107.91 7.71
CA GLU A 221 -51.48 108.36 7.53
C GLU A 221 -52.09 108.82 8.85
N ALA A 222 -51.93 108.04 9.93
CA ALA A 222 -52.38 108.41 11.27
C ALA A 222 -51.68 109.68 11.79
N GLN A 223 -50.39 109.86 11.51
CA GLN A 223 -49.66 111.10 11.83
C GLN A 223 -50.23 112.30 11.06
N LEU A 224 -50.45 112.17 9.75
CA LEU A 224 -51.04 113.23 8.92
C LEU A 224 -52.46 113.58 9.39
N GLU A 225 -53.27 112.57 9.71
CA GLU A 225 -54.63 112.78 10.23
C GLU A 225 -54.58 113.48 11.60
N GLN A 226 -53.64 113.12 12.47
CA GLN A 226 -53.43 113.79 13.75
C GLN A 226 -53.00 115.25 13.57
N GLU A 227 -52.02 115.52 12.70
CA GLU A 227 -51.61 116.88 12.36
C GLU A 227 -52.78 117.71 11.80
N GLN A 228 -53.62 117.10 10.97
CA GLN A 228 -54.82 117.73 10.42
C GLN A 228 -55.85 118.02 11.52
N LYS A 229 -56.11 117.06 12.43
CA LYS A 229 -56.96 117.26 13.62
C LYS A 229 -56.43 118.38 14.50
N ASP A 230 -55.13 118.42 14.77
CA ASP A 230 -54.52 119.49 15.58
C ASP A 230 -54.67 120.87 14.92
N ARG A 231 -54.52 120.95 13.59
CA ARG A 231 -54.80 122.17 12.81
C ARG A 231 -56.26 122.59 12.90
N ASP A 232 -57.19 121.64 12.79
CA ASP A 232 -58.62 121.89 12.85
C ASP A 232 -59.05 122.31 14.26
N VAL A 233 -58.57 121.64 15.31
CA VAL A 233 -58.75 122.03 16.73
C VAL A 233 -58.18 123.41 16.99
N TYR A 234 -56.99 123.72 16.47
CA TYR A 234 -56.39 125.06 16.57
C TYR A 234 -57.26 126.11 15.87
N ARG A 235 -57.79 125.82 14.68
CA ARG A 235 -58.70 126.72 13.94
C ARG A 235 -60.00 126.96 14.70
N VAL A 236 -60.65 125.90 15.19
CA VAL A 236 -61.88 125.99 16.00
C VAL A 236 -61.62 126.79 17.27
N SER A 237 -60.54 126.48 17.98
CA SER A 237 -60.14 127.20 19.21
C SER A 237 -59.86 128.68 18.94
N LYS A 238 -59.20 129.03 17.82
CA LYS A 238 -58.97 130.42 17.39
C LYS A 238 -60.28 131.13 17.03
N ASN A 239 -61.19 130.48 16.33
CA ASN A 239 -62.51 131.02 16.00
C ASN A 239 -63.35 131.23 17.26
N MET A 240 -63.39 130.26 18.16
CA MET A 240 -64.08 130.34 19.45
C MET A 240 -63.50 131.47 20.32
N ARG A 241 -62.19 131.73 20.26
CA ARG A 241 -61.57 132.88 20.93
C ARG A 241 -61.99 134.22 20.31
N LYS A 242 -62.12 134.30 18.98
CA LYS A 242 -62.66 135.48 18.29
C LYS A 242 -64.13 135.70 18.64
N GLU A 243 -64.94 134.64 18.68
CA GLU A 243 -66.34 134.71 19.13
C GLU A 243 -66.45 135.13 20.59
N LYS A 244 -65.66 134.55 21.50
CA LYS A 244 -65.57 135.00 22.89
C LYS A 244 -65.22 136.48 22.99
N GLN A 245 -64.24 136.96 22.22
CA GLN A 245 -63.90 138.39 22.17
C GLN A 245 -65.05 139.24 21.59
N SER A 246 -65.77 138.74 20.57
CA SER A 246 -66.94 139.40 20.00
C SER A 246 -68.11 139.48 20.99
N LEU A 247 -68.37 138.40 21.72
CA LEU A 247 -69.39 138.33 22.79
C LEU A 247 -69.02 139.23 23.97
N LEU A 248 -67.74 139.28 24.36
CA LEU A 248 -67.26 140.21 25.38
C LEU A 248 -67.45 141.67 24.94
N ARG A 249 -67.15 142.02 23.68
CA ARG A 249 -67.46 143.36 23.13
C ARG A 249 -68.96 143.65 23.11
N GLN A 250 -69.81 142.64 22.85
CA GLN A 250 -71.26 142.79 22.91
C GLN A 250 -71.78 142.97 24.34
N LEU A 251 -71.12 142.37 25.34
CA LEU A 251 -71.40 142.58 26.76
C LEU A 251 -70.86 143.92 27.29
N GLU A 252 -69.79 144.47 26.72
CA GLU A 252 -69.28 145.82 27.02
C GLU A 252 -70.15 146.95 26.42
N LEU A 253 -71.12 146.60 25.54
CA LEU A 253 -72.09 147.50 24.93
C LEU A 253 -73.50 147.40 25.58
N LEU A 254 -73.64 146.60 26.63
CA LEU A 254 -74.80 146.52 27.53
C LEU A 254 -74.44 147.12 28.90
#